data_AF-Q58480-F1
#
_entry.id   AF-Q58480-F1
#
_cell.length_a   1.000
_cell.length_b   1.000
_cell.length_c   1.000
_cell.angle_alpha   90.00
_cell.angle_beta   90.00
_cell.angle_gamma   90.00
#
_symmetry.space_group_name_H-M   'P 1'
#
loop_
_entity.id
_entity.type
_entity.pdbx_description
1 polymer ?
#
loop_
_entity_poly.entity_id
_entity_poly.type
_entity_poly.pdbx_seq_one_letter_code
_entity_poly.pdbx_strand_id
1 'polypeptide(L)'
;MEGKIMNIKHKIPILLLVLYIALGVFIQYNGISEFKSLPSPIYGGDYYYQMGVIWHIRDGGNPLESSSMIGGMPGYLPLYAYLCAKFCDLLNLDTMKGILYFSVVLFIMTSVIWFYLFRVLFKDDWVALIEVVLA
;
A
#
# COMPACT_ATOMS: atom_id res chain seq x y z
N MET A 1 -10.76 3.54 39.72
CA MET A 1 -11.50 2.70 38.75
C MET A 1 -11.54 3.33 37.36
N GLU A 2 -11.73 4.65 37.27
CA GLU A 2 -11.76 5.42 35.99
C GLU A 2 -10.51 5.24 35.12
N GLY A 3 -9.30 5.28 35.68
CA GLY A 3 -8.07 5.08 34.91
C GLY A 3 -7.97 3.70 34.22
N LYS A 4 -8.53 2.65 34.82
CA LYS A 4 -8.57 1.29 34.22
C LYS A 4 -9.58 1.24 33.08
N ILE A 5 -10.73 1.90 33.24
CA ILE A 5 -11.79 1.98 32.22
C ILE A 5 -11.31 2.80 31.02
N MET A 6 -10.68 3.97 31.23
CA MET A 6 -10.09 4.76 30.13
C MET A 6 -9.03 3.96 29.37
N ASN A 7 -8.16 3.23 30.08
CA ASN A 7 -7.12 2.42 29.43
C ASN A 7 -7.71 1.30 28.55
N ILE A 8 -8.80 0.65 29.00
CA ILE A 8 -9.51 -0.36 28.21
C ILE A 8 -10.18 0.27 26.97
N LYS A 9 -10.79 1.45 27.10
CA LYS A 9 -11.43 2.16 25.97
C LYS A 9 -10.47 2.46 24.82
N HIS A 10 -9.20 2.72 25.10
CA HIS A 10 -8.16 2.92 24.07
C HIS A 10 -7.61 1.61 23.53
N LYS A 11 -7.52 0.56 24.35
CA LYS A 11 -6.98 -0.74 23.94
C LYS A 11 -7.89 -1.50 22.97
N ILE A 12 -9.21 -1.40 23.13
CA ILE A 12 -10.15 -2.14 22.29
C ILE A 12 -10.07 -1.69 20.82
N PRO A 13 -10.15 -0.39 20.47
CA PRO A 13 -10.04 0.05 19.08
C PRO A 13 -8.70 -0.34 18.44
N ILE A 14 -7.61 -0.28 19.20
CA ILE A 14 -6.28 -0.70 18.72
C ILE A 14 -6.25 -2.21 18.46
N LEU A 15 -6.82 -3.03 19.35
CA LEU A 15 -6.92 -4.48 19.13
C LEU A 15 -7.76 -4.80 17.89
N LEU A 16 -8.88 -4.09 17.69
CA LEU A 16 -9.73 -4.25 16.52
C LEU A 16 -9.04 -3.78 15.23
N LEU A 17 -8.24 -2.71 15.28
CA LEU A 17 -7.40 -2.28 14.17
C LEU A 17 -6.40 -3.37 13.76
N VAL A 18 -5.71 -3.97 14.73
CA VAL A 18 -4.77 -5.08 14.46
C VAL A 18 -5.50 -6.26 13.83
N LEU A 19 -6.68 -6.62 14.35
CA LEU A 19 -7.50 -7.67 13.77
C LEU A 19 -7.95 -7.33 12.34
N TYR A 20 -8.39 -6.10 12.09
CA TYR A 20 -8.77 -5.60 10.76
C TYR A 20 -7.60 -5.71 9.77
N ILE A 21 -6.42 -5.23 10.15
CA ILE A 21 -5.22 -5.31 9.30
C ILE A 21 -4.86 -6.78 9.03
N ALA A 22 -4.88 -7.64 10.05
CA ALA A 22 -4.54 -9.06 9.88
C ALA A 22 -5.52 -9.76 8.93
N LEU A 23 -6.83 -9.52 9.08
CA LEU A 23 -7.85 -10.07 8.20
C LEU A 23 -7.76 -9.50 6.78
N GLY A 24 -7.58 -8.18 6.65
CA GLY A 24 -7.42 -7.51 5.36
C GLY A 24 -6.21 -8.02 4.59
N VAL A 25 -5.07 -8.17 5.26
CA VAL A 25 -3.85 -8.77 4.69
C VAL A 25 -4.11 -10.21 4.23
N PHE A 26 -4.77 -11.03 5.05
CA PHE A 26 -5.06 -12.42 4.69
C PHE A 26 -5.98 -12.51 3.45
N ILE A 27 -7.05 -11.72 3.42
CA ILE A 27 -7.99 -11.68 2.30
C ILE A 27 -7.29 -11.17 1.03
N GLN A 28 -6.56 -10.05 1.14
CA GLN A 28 -5.85 -9.46 0.01
C GLN A 28 -4.79 -10.40 -0.53
N TYR A 29 -3.98 -11.02 0.33
CA TYR A 29 -2.95 -11.97 -0.06
C TYR A 29 -3.54 -13.17 -0.82
N ASN A 30 -4.61 -13.77 -0.31
CA ASN A 30 -5.25 -14.90 -1.00
C ASN A 30 -5.80 -14.46 -2.36
N GLY A 31 -6.48 -13.32 -2.43
CA GLY A 31 -7.04 -12.79 -3.67
C GLY A 31 -5.98 -12.43 -4.71
N ILE A 32 -4.80 -11.95 -4.30
CA ILE A 32 -3.74 -11.59 -5.24
C ILE A 32 -2.82 -12.75 -5.64
N SER A 33 -2.67 -13.75 -4.76
CA SER A 33 -1.73 -14.86 -4.96
C SER A 33 -2.06 -15.72 -6.18
N GLU A 34 -3.33 -15.73 -6.61
CA GLU A 34 -3.81 -16.49 -7.75
C GLU A 34 -3.58 -15.79 -9.10
N PHE A 35 -3.26 -14.49 -9.10
CA PHE A 35 -3.09 -13.74 -10.35
C PHE A 35 -1.81 -14.13 -11.10
N LYS A 36 -1.98 -14.58 -12.35
CA LYS A 36 -0.89 -14.81 -13.32
C LYS A 36 -0.54 -13.57 -14.15
N SER A 37 -1.37 -12.54 -14.08
CA SER A 37 -1.22 -11.25 -14.75
C SER A 37 -1.74 -10.15 -13.83
N LEU A 38 -1.28 -8.91 -13.97
CA LEU A 38 -1.83 -7.81 -13.18
C LEU A 38 -3.34 -7.72 -13.40
N PRO A 39 -4.16 -7.63 -12.33
CA PRO A 39 -5.60 -7.51 -12.46
C PRO A 39 -5.89 -6.21 -13.17
N SER A 40 -6.27 -6.32 -14.43
CA SER A 40 -6.72 -5.18 -15.21
C SER A 40 -8.01 -5.55 -15.91
N PRO A 41 -9.09 -4.79 -15.70
CA PRO A 41 -10.17 -4.73 -16.67
C PRO A 41 -9.62 -4.21 -18.01
N ILE A 42 -10.48 -4.06 -19.01
CA ILE A 42 -10.23 -3.53 -20.37
C ILE A 42 -9.13 -2.43 -20.47
N TYR A 43 -8.89 -1.65 -19.42
CA TYR A 43 -7.81 -0.68 -19.23
C TYR A 43 -6.49 -1.23 -18.62
N GLY A 44 -6.02 -2.40 -19.06
CA GLY A 44 -4.73 -2.96 -18.62
C GLY A 44 -3.50 -2.16 -19.00
N GLY A 45 -3.63 -1.12 -19.81
CA GLY A 45 -2.52 -0.23 -20.12
C GLY A 45 -1.83 0.33 -18.88
N ASP A 46 -2.59 0.72 -17.85
CA ASP A 46 -2.07 1.51 -16.72
C ASP A 46 -1.17 0.69 -15.79
N TYR A 47 -1.65 -0.47 -15.34
CA TYR A 47 -0.87 -1.35 -14.47
C TYR A 47 0.38 -1.88 -15.18
N TYR A 48 0.25 -2.22 -16.46
CA TYR A 48 1.41 -2.65 -17.27
C TYR A 48 2.36 -1.49 -17.56
N TYR A 49 1.86 -0.27 -17.76
CA TYR A 49 2.71 0.91 -17.89
C TYR A 49 3.49 1.15 -16.61
N GLN A 50 2.84 1.11 -15.44
CA GLN A 50 3.53 1.22 -14.15
C GLN A 50 4.57 0.12 -13.96
N MET A 51 4.26 -1.11 -14.34
CA MET A 51 5.24 -2.20 -14.33
C MET A 51 6.45 -1.90 -15.23
N GLY A 52 6.22 -1.33 -16.42
CA GLY A 52 7.28 -0.87 -17.31
C GLY A 52 8.13 0.26 -16.72
N VAL A 53 7.51 1.21 -16.00
CA VAL A 53 8.25 2.24 -15.24
C VAL A 53 9.09 1.61 -14.14
N ILE A 54 8.56 0.61 -13.43
CA ILE A 54 9.32 -0.09 -12.39
C ILE A 54 10.51 -0.83 -13.02
N TRP A 55 10.34 -1.54 -14.13
CA TRP A 55 11.46 -2.15 -14.86
C TRP A 55 12.51 -1.13 -15.28
N HIS A 56 12.10 -0.01 -15.86
CA HIS A 56 13.02 1.06 -16.24
C HIS A 56 13.89 1.52 -15.06
N ILE A 57 13.29 1.72 -13.88
CA ILE A 57 14.02 2.12 -12.67
C ILE A 57 14.96 1.00 -12.18
N ARG A 58 14.51 -0.26 -12.20
CA ARG A 58 15.30 -1.43 -11.79
C ARG A 58 16.50 -1.68 -12.70
N ASP A 59 16.37 -1.36 -13.98
CA ASP A 59 17.43 -1.47 -14.99
C ASP A 59 18.41 -0.28 -14.95
N GLY A 60 18.26 0.64 -13.98
CA GLY A 60 19.16 1.79 -13.77
C GLY A 60 18.72 3.07 -14.47
N GLY A 61 17.50 3.11 -15.01
CA GLY A 61 16.88 4.30 -15.59
C GLY A 61 16.57 5.39 -14.56
N ASN A 62 16.39 6.60 -15.04
CA ASN A 62 16.09 7.76 -14.20
C ASN A 62 14.61 7.71 -13.76
N PRO A 63 14.28 7.67 -12.46
CA PRO A 63 12.89 7.67 -11.99
C PRO A 63 12.09 8.91 -12.40
N LEU A 64 12.76 10.02 -12.70
CA LEU A 64 12.14 11.28 -13.13
C LEU A 64 11.93 11.36 -14.64
N GLU A 65 12.31 10.33 -15.39
CA GLU A 65 12.12 10.24 -16.84
C GLU A 65 11.01 9.27 -17.20
N SER A 66 10.48 9.43 -18.40
CA SER A 66 9.51 8.50 -18.98
C SER A 66 10.17 7.15 -19.31
N SER A 67 9.52 6.05 -18.97
CA SER A 67 9.96 4.70 -19.36
C SER A 67 9.82 4.41 -20.85
N SER A 68 8.99 5.17 -21.56
CA SER A 68 8.69 4.97 -22.98
C SER A 68 9.37 5.97 -23.93
N MET A 69 9.91 7.08 -23.41
CA MET A 69 10.47 8.15 -24.24
C MET A 69 11.66 8.82 -23.54
N ILE A 70 12.83 8.77 -24.16
CA ILE A 70 14.04 9.41 -23.63
C ILE A 70 13.81 10.91 -23.46
N GLY A 71 14.10 11.44 -22.26
CA GLY A 71 13.88 12.85 -21.93
C GLY A 71 12.39 13.24 -21.80
N GLY A 72 11.47 12.28 -21.89
CA GLY A 72 10.05 12.51 -21.64
C GLY A 72 9.74 12.67 -20.16
N MET A 73 8.65 13.38 -19.86
CA MET A 73 8.11 13.43 -18.49
C MET A 73 7.47 12.09 -18.11
N PRO A 74 7.53 11.68 -16.83
CA PRO A 74 6.95 10.44 -16.37
C PRO A 74 5.41 10.50 -16.48
N GLY A 75 4.78 9.40 -16.93
CA GLY A 75 3.32 9.33 -17.10
C GLY A 75 2.55 9.24 -15.78
N TYR A 76 3.19 8.81 -14.69
CA TYR A 76 2.64 8.77 -13.34
C TYR A 76 3.59 9.42 -12.34
N LEU A 77 3.10 9.70 -11.13
CA LEU A 77 3.94 10.19 -10.04
C LEU A 77 5.09 9.20 -9.77
N PRO A 78 6.37 9.61 -9.89
CA PRO A 78 7.49 8.68 -9.86
C PRO A 78 7.73 8.06 -8.48
N LEU A 79 7.15 8.65 -7.43
CA LEU A 79 7.28 8.18 -6.05
C LEU A 79 6.83 6.72 -5.88
N TYR A 80 5.68 6.34 -6.43
CA TYR A 80 5.17 4.98 -6.32
C TYR A 80 6.11 3.98 -7.00
N ALA A 81 6.46 4.23 -8.27
CA ALA A 81 7.31 3.34 -9.04
C ALA A 81 8.70 3.21 -8.42
N TYR A 82 9.27 4.30 -7.91
CA TYR A 82 10.55 4.28 -7.22
C TYR A 82 10.51 3.45 -5.94
N LEU A 83 9.52 3.66 -5.06
CA LEU A 83 9.39 2.88 -3.83
C LEU A 83 9.14 1.40 -4.12
N CYS A 84 8.28 1.10 -5.10
CA CYS A 84 8.01 -0.27 -5.51
C CYS A 84 9.27 -0.93 -6.10
N ALA A 85 10.03 -0.25 -6.95
CA ALA A 85 11.29 -0.75 -7.51
C ALA A 85 12.29 -1.11 -6.40
N LYS A 86 12.51 -0.20 -5.44
CA LYS A 86 13.41 -0.46 -4.31
C LYS A 86 12.91 -1.59 -3.41
N PHE A 87 11.59 -1.71 -3.22
CA PHE A 87 11.01 -2.85 -2.51
C PHE A 87 11.28 -4.18 -3.23
N CYS A 88 11.10 -4.21 -4.57
CA CYS A 88 11.39 -5.39 -5.37
C CYS A 88 12.88 -5.79 -5.28
N ASP A 89 13.78 -4.82 -5.39
CA ASP A 89 15.22 -5.06 -5.35
C ASP A 89 15.68 -5.51 -3.96
N LEU A 90 15.17 -4.90 -2.89
CA LEU A 90 15.52 -5.23 -1.51
C LEU A 90 15.14 -6.67 -1.15
N LEU A 91 13.99 -7.15 -1.62
CA LEU A 91 13.49 -8.51 -1.36
C LEU A 91 13.85 -9.51 -2.46
N ASN A 92 14.61 -9.09 -3.48
CA ASN A 92 14.96 -9.88 -4.65
C ASN A 92 13.73 -10.56 -5.30
N LEU A 93 12.67 -9.77 -5.47
CA LEU A 93 11.42 -10.21 -6.06
C LEU A 93 11.38 -9.88 -7.55
N ASP A 94 10.74 -10.75 -8.31
CA ASP A 94 10.27 -10.40 -9.66
C ASP A 94 9.32 -9.20 -9.58
N THR A 95 9.34 -8.32 -10.60
CA THR A 95 8.59 -7.06 -10.58
C THR A 95 7.10 -7.30 -10.37
N MET A 96 6.52 -8.31 -11.03
CA MET A 96 5.09 -8.57 -10.89
C MET A 96 4.74 -8.97 -9.46
N LYS A 97 5.50 -9.91 -8.88
CA LYS A 97 5.31 -10.32 -7.47
C LYS A 97 5.56 -9.17 -6.51
N GLY A 98 6.56 -8.35 -6.81
CA GLY A 98 6.91 -7.18 -6.02
C GLY A 98 5.78 -6.15 -5.98
N ILE A 99 5.14 -5.85 -7.12
CA ILE A 99 3.96 -4.96 -7.18
C ILE A 99 2.82 -5.51 -6.30
N LEU A 100 2.52 -6.81 -6.42
CA LEU A 100 1.45 -7.45 -5.65
C LEU A 100 1.74 -7.44 -4.14
N TYR A 101 2.95 -7.80 -3.71
CA TYR A 101 3.28 -7.76 -2.29
C TYR A 101 3.42 -6.34 -1.76
N PHE A 102 3.89 -5.41 -2.59
CA PHE A 102 3.94 -4.01 -2.23
C PHE A 102 2.55 -3.41 -1.99
N SER A 103 1.50 -3.87 -2.71
CA SER A 103 0.13 -3.43 -2.43
C SER A 103 -0.34 -3.83 -1.02
N VAL A 104 0.08 -4.99 -0.53
CA VAL A 104 -0.21 -5.44 0.85
C VAL A 104 0.55 -4.60 1.86
N VAL A 105 1.82 -4.29 1.59
CA VAL A 105 2.62 -3.41 2.45
C VAL A 105 2.01 -2.00 2.52
N LEU A 106 1.58 -1.46 1.37
CA LEU A 106 0.90 -0.17 1.31
C LEU A 106 -0.43 -0.19 2.07
N PHE A 107 -1.20 -1.27 2.00
CA PHE A 107 -2.42 -1.43 2.79
C PHE A 107 -2.11 -1.32 4.29
N ILE A 108 -1.16 -2.11 4.80
CA ILE A 108 -0.76 -2.08 6.22
C ILE A 108 -0.31 -0.68 6.63
N MET A 109 0.62 -0.08 5.87
CA MET A 109 1.17 1.24 6.17
C MET A 109 0.08 2.31 6.18
N THR A 110 -0.78 2.31 5.18
CA THR A 110 -1.86 3.28 5.03
C THR A 110 -2.88 3.14 6.16
N SER A 111 -3.27 1.93 6.56
CA SER A 111 -4.16 1.73 7.71
C SER A 111 -3.59 2.27 9.02
N VAL A 112 -2.29 2.08 9.27
CA VAL A 112 -1.63 2.62 10.48
C VAL A 112 -1.55 4.15 10.44
N ILE A 113 -1.14 4.72 9.30
CA ILE A 113 -1.01 6.17 9.12
C ILE A 113 -2.38 6.84 9.26
N TRP A 114 -3.42 6.29 8.63
CA TRP A 114 -4.78 6.81 8.72
C TRP A 114 -5.31 6.77 10.15
N PHE A 115 -5.12 5.65 10.85
CA PHE A 115 -5.54 5.54 12.24
C PHE A 115 -4.89 6.62 13.10
N TYR A 116 -3.57 6.82 12.95
CA TYR A 116 -2.85 7.84 13.69
C TYR A 116 -3.33 9.25 13.36
N LEU A 117 -3.51 9.55 12.08
CA LEU A 117 -3.97 10.87 11.62
C LEU A 117 -5.36 11.20 12.19
N PHE A 118 -6.31 10.27 12.09
CA PHE A 118 -7.67 10.49 12.61
C PHE A 118 -7.71 10.52 14.13
N ARG A 119 -6.85 9.76 14.80
CA ARG A 119 -6.67 9.87 16.25
C ARG A 119 -6.22 11.26 16.65
N VAL A 120 -5.29 11.86 15.91
CA VAL A 120 -4.82 13.23 16.17
C VAL A 120 -5.94 14.26 15.88
N LEU A 121 -6.67 14.07 14.78
CA LEU A 121 -7.69 15.00 14.32
C LEU A 121 -8.93 15.02 15.25
N PHE A 122 -9.44 13.85 15.61
CA PHE A 122 -10.70 13.71 16.35
C PHE A 122 -10.49 13.44 17.85
N LYS A 123 -9.27 13.08 18.28
CA LYS A 123 -8.94 12.71 19.67
C LYS A 123 -9.80 11.55 20.21
N ASP A 124 -10.35 10.74 19.32
CA ASP A 124 -11.17 9.57 19.63
C ASP A 124 -10.69 8.36 18.83
N ASP A 125 -10.31 7.29 19.53
CA ASP A 125 -9.79 6.05 18.94
C ASP A 125 -10.87 5.25 18.20
N TRP A 126 -12.14 5.38 18.60
CA TRP A 126 -13.26 4.72 17.91
C TRP A 126 -13.57 5.39 16.58
N VAL A 127 -13.59 6.73 16.55
CA VAL A 127 -13.75 7.48 15.31
C VAL A 127 -12.58 7.14 14.37
N ALA A 128 -11.35 7.15 14.88
CA ALA A 128 -10.17 6.79 14.10
C ALA A 128 -10.25 5.38 13.50
N LEU A 129 -10.76 4.40 14.25
CA LEU A 129 -10.95 3.04 13.73
C LEU A 129 -12.02 2.99 12.63
N ILE A 130 -13.16 3.64 12.85
CA ILE A 130 -14.27 3.65 11.88
C ILE A 130 -13.81 4.26 10.56
N GLU A 131 -13.09 5.38 10.60
CA GLU A 131 -12.59 6.04 9.39
C GLU A 131 -11.59 5.16 8.63
N VAL A 132 -10.74 4.39 9.32
CA VAL A 132 -9.79 3.45 8.66
C VAL A 132 -10.51 2.31 7.95
N VAL A 133 -11.67 1.88 8.47
CA VAL A 133 -12.46 0.81 7.85
C VAL A 133 -13.30 1.34 6.68
N LEU A 134 -13.67 2.62 6.70
CA LEU A 134 -14.45 3.27 5.66
C LEU A 134 -13.61 3.84 4.50
N ALA A 135 -12.32 4.11 4.74
CA ALA A 135 -11.38 4.61 3.73
C ALA A 135 -10.87 3.52 2.79
#